data_AF-A6Q7A3-F1
#
_entry.id   AF-A6Q7A3-F1
#
_cell.length_a   1.000
_cell.length_b   1.000
_cell.length_c   1.000
_cell.angle_alpha   90.00
_cell.angle_beta   90.00
_cell.angle_gamma   90.00
#
_symmetry.space_group_name_H-M   'P 1'
#
loop_
_entity.id
_entity.type
_entity.pdbx_description
1 polymer ?
#
loop_
_entity_poly.entity_id
_entity_poly.type
_entity_poly.pdbx_seq_one_letter_code
_entity_poly.pdbx_strand_id
1 'polypeptide(L)'
;MLKKFRDNPLSTAFIIIGIYGFWFISPVLFGFYNPDKPVLDGIAGGISQWKNQLIIGFVLVGILTVLGWWKTIGFTKMNPGSIKFLLPIFILAMLMLITAWMLNDNQQNWFAGFSSSSEFFILLLVMLILGFTEEGIFRGILFYGLGSKFTPLYTVLLSAVIFGLFHYINILAGKPFAATSYQVIHAMGMGFLYASLRLHIGAIWPLMILHGIWDFSLFTLVTVLAQNNQGATEHITQFSALGAGAVAFPAISYGIFIYWHWHKTHHIMTQRKKFNCIRSNNEYSFYGNTPIFHRWFI
;
A
#
# COMPACT_ATOMS: atom_id res chain seq x y z
N MET A 1 -22.91 19.16 -7.38
CA MET A 1 -22.60 17.75 -7.08
C MET A 1 -21.19 17.57 -6.50
N LEU A 2 -20.12 18.00 -7.18
CA LEU A 2 -18.71 17.83 -6.71
C LEU A 2 -18.41 18.37 -5.32
N LYS A 3 -18.99 19.53 -4.94
CA LYS A 3 -18.86 20.11 -3.61
C LYS A 3 -19.30 19.14 -2.49
N LYS A 4 -20.39 18.40 -2.69
CA LYS A 4 -20.90 17.41 -1.73
C LYS A 4 -19.88 16.30 -1.44
N PHE A 5 -19.16 15.83 -2.48
CA PHE A 5 -18.13 14.82 -2.34
C PHE A 5 -16.87 15.36 -1.63
N ARG A 6 -16.48 16.60 -1.92
CA ARG A 6 -15.36 17.27 -1.25
C ARG A 6 -15.64 17.54 0.23
N ASP A 7 -16.87 17.92 0.57
CA ASP A 7 -17.29 18.26 1.93
C ASP A 7 -17.50 17.01 2.82
N ASN A 8 -17.62 15.81 2.22
CA ASN A 8 -17.83 14.54 2.92
C ASN A 8 -16.74 13.51 2.58
N PRO A 9 -15.49 13.76 2.98
CA PRO A 9 -14.33 12.99 2.52
C PRO A 9 -14.38 11.51 2.92
N LEU A 10 -14.89 11.18 4.11
CA LEU A 10 -15.04 9.79 4.55
C LEU A 10 -16.02 9.00 3.67
N SER A 11 -17.21 9.55 3.43
CA SER A 11 -18.22 8.90 2.58
C SER A 11 -17.72 8.74 1.14
N THR A 12 -17.09 9.79 0.60
CA THR A 12 -16.48 9.74 -0.74
C THR A 12 -15.41 8.67 -0.84
N ALA A 13 -14.56 8.51 0.19
CA ALA A 13 -13.54 7.46 0.21
C ALA A 13 -14.14 6.04 0.16
N PHE A 14 -15.17 5.77 0.96
CA PHE A 14 -15.84 4.47 0.93
C PHE A 14 -16.56 4.19 -0.39
N ILE A 15 -17.14 5.21 -1.04
CA ILE A 15 -17.72 5.06 -2.38
C ILE A 15 -16.63 4.67 -3.39
N ILE A 16 -15.47 5.35 -3.36
CA ILE A 16 -14.36 5.06 -4.26
C ILE A 16 -13.82 3.64 -4.02
N ILE A 17 -13.65 3.21 -2.77
CA ILE A 17 -13.24 1.84 -2.44
C ILE A 17 -14.29 0.82 -2.89
N GLY A 18 -15.58 1.13 -2.75
CA GLY A 18 -16.66 0.27 -3.25
C GLY A 18 -16.59 0.08 -4.76
N ILE A 19 -16.36 1.16 -5.51
CA ILE A 19 -16.15 1.11 -6.98
C ILE A 19 -14.90 0.32 -7.32
N TYR A 20 -13.80 0.54 -6.59
CA TYR A 20 -12.55 -0.19 -6.76
C TYR A 20 -12.72 -1.69 -6.50
N GLY A 21 -13.43 -2.08 -5.43
CA GLY A 21 -13.79 -3.47 -5.16
C GLY A 21 -14.67 -4.04 -6.26
N PHE A 22 -15.72 -3.32 -6.68
CA PHE A 22 -16.61 -3.76 -7.75
C PHE A 22 -15.86 -4.05 -9.06
N TRP A 23 -14.83 -3.27 -9.40
CA TRP A 23 -13.99 -3.52 -10.57
C TRP A 23 -13.45 -4.97 -10.60
N PHE A 24 -12.91 -5.46 -9.49
CA PHE A 24 -12.36 -6.82 -9.40
C PHE A 24 -13.42 -7.92 -9.21
N ILE A 25 -14.57 -7.59 -8.62
CA ILE A 25 -15.67 -8.56 -8.46
C ILE A 25 -16.45 -8.72 -9.78
N SER A 26 -16.49 -7.69 -10.62
CA SER A 26 -17.34 -7.66 -11.81
C SER A 26 -17.11 -8.81 -12.80
N PRO A 27 -15.87 -9.25 -13.12
CA PRO A 27 -15.67 -10.37 -14.04
C PRO A 27 -16.27 -11.67 -13.50
N VAL A 28 -16.27 -11.86 -12.19
CA VAL A 28 -16.87 -13.03 -11.53
C VAL A 28 -18.39 -12.94 -11.59
N LEU A 29 -18.97 -11.78 -11.28
CA LEU A 29 -20.43 -11.59 -11.28
C LEU A 29 -21.05 -11.75 -12.67
N PHE A 30 -20.35 -11.34 -13.72
CA PHE A 30 -20.84 -11.39 -15.09
C PHE A 30 -20.36 -12.62 -15.88
N GLY A 31 -19.75 -13.61 -15.20
CA GLY A 31 -19.35 -14.87 -15.83
C GLY A 31 -18.17 -14.76 -16.81
N PHE A 32 -17.39 -13.69 -16.75
CA PHE A 32 -16.16 -13.50 -17.54
C PHE A 32 -14.93 -14.15 -16.88
N TYR A 33 -15.07 -14.67 -15.67
CA TYR A 33 -14.01 -15.37 -14.95
C TYR A 33 -13.89 -16.83 -15.41
N ASN A 34 -12.69 -17.23 -15.81
CA ASN A 34 -12.37 -18.62 -16.13
C ASN A 34 -11.57 -19.25 -14.98
N PRO A 35 -12.12 -20.21 -14.22
CA PRO A 35 -11.45 -20.82 -13.08
C PRO A 35 -10.24 -21.67 -13.47
N ASP A 36 -10.18 -22.17 -14.71
CA ASP A 36 -9.10 -23.02 -15.21
C ASP A 36 -7.86 -22.22 -15.66
N LYS A 37 -7.95 -20.88 -15.68
CA LYS A 37 -6.86 -19.97 -16.04
C LYS A 37 -6.66 -18.92 -14.95
N PRO A 38 -5.92 -19.24 -13.87
CA PRO A 38 -5.71 -18.29 -12.78
C PRO A 38 -5.06 -17.00 -13.30
N VAL A 39 -5.63 -15.87 -12.88
CA VAL A 39 -5.28 -14.51 -13.34
C VAL A 39 -3.82 -14.14 -13.02
N LEU A 40 -3.23 -14.77 -12.01
CA LEU A 40 -1.86 -14.57 -11.55
C LEU A 40 -1.13 -15.91 -11.51
N ASP A 41 -0.74 -16.39 -12.69
CA ASP A 41 0.10 -17.58 -12.89
C ASP A 41 1.52 -17.17 -13.30
N GLY A 42 2.40 -17.05 -12.30
CA GLY A 42 3.80 -16.64 -12.47
C GLY A 42 4.00 -15.26 -13.12
N ILE A 43 5.21 -15.03 -13.64
CA ILE A 43 5.64 -13.76 -14.24
C ILE A 43 4.73 -13.33 -15.41
N ALA A 44 4.39 -14.26 -16.31
CA ALA A 44 3.52 -13.98 -17.44
C ALA A 44 2.10 -13.57 -16.99
N GLY A 45 1.54 -14.24 -15.98
CA GLY A 45 0.27 -13.85 -15.37
C GLY A 45 0.32 -12.45 -14.75
N GLY A 46 1.38 -12.14 -14.00
CA GLY A 46 1.61 -10.79 -13.47
C GLY A 46 1.68 -9.71 -14.56
N ILE A 47 2.45 -9.97 -15.63
CA ILE A 47 2.56 -9.08 -16.79
C ILE A 47 1.20 -8.88 -17.44
N SER A 48 0.38 -9.92 -17.60
CA SER A 48 -0.93 -9.83 -18.26
C SER A 48 -1.89 -8.81 -17.63
N GLN A 49 -1.65 -8.43 -16.36
CA GLN A 49 -2.45 -7.41 -15.65
C GLN A 49 -2.16 -5.98 -16.08
N TRP A 50 -1.19 -5.72 -16.97
CA TRP A 50 -0.77 -4.37 -17.34
C TRP A 50 -1.91 -3.46 -17.81
N LYS A 51 -2.85 -3.99 -18.61
CA LYS A 51 -4.02 -3.21 -19.07
C LYS A 51 -4.91 -2.80 -17.91
N ASN A 52 -5.18 -3.73 -17.00
CA ASN A 52 -6.02 -3.50 -15.83
C ASN A 52 -5.39 -2.43 -14.93
N GLN A 53 -4.09 -2.54 -14.66
CA GLN A 53 -3.39 -1.57 -13.82
C GLN A 53 -3.35 -0.17 -14.45
N LEU A 54 -3.13 -0.07 -15.76
CA LEU A 54 -3.19 1.23 -16.46
C LEU A 54 -4.58 1.86 -16.35
N ILE A 55 -5.65 1.10 -16.59
CA ILE A 55 -7.03 1.62 -16.50
C ILE A 55 -7.31 2.15 -15.09
N ILE A 56 -7.02 1.37 -14.06
CA ILE A 56 -7.22 1.78 -12.66
C ILE A 56 -6.37 3.01 -12.35
N GLY A 57 -5.11 3.04 -12.79
CA GLY A 57 -4.20 4.17 -12.63
C GLY A 57 -4.78 5.46 -13.22
N PHE A 58 -5.23 5.42 -14.47
CA PHE A 58 -5.86 6.59 -15.12
C PHE A 58 -7.17 7.01 -14.45
N VAL A 59 -7.99 6.06 -14.00
CA VAL A 59 -9.21 6.35 -13.24
C VAL A 59 -8.87 7.08 -11.94
N LEU A 60 -7.85 6.62 -11.20
CA LEU A 60 -7.38 7.29 -9.99
C LEU A 60 -6.88 8.71 -10.28
N VAL A 61 -6.06 8.90 -11.32
CA VAL A 61 -5.61 10.23 -11.78
C VAL A 61 -6.81 11.15 -12.07
N GLY A 62 -7.83 10.63 -12.76
CA GLY A 62 -9.07 11.35 -13.05
C GLY A 62 -9.83 11.76 -11.79
N ILE A 63 -10.02 10.83 -10.85
CA ILE A 63 -10.66 11.08 -9.55
C ILE A 63 -9.92 12.17 -8.78
N LEU A 64 -8.58 12.07 -8.66
CA LEU A 64 -7.77 13.04 -7.93
C LEU A 64 -7.81 14.42 -8.56
N THR A 65 -7.84 14.50 -9.90
CA THR A 65 -7.93 15.76 -10.64
C THR A 65 -9.29 16.41 -10.48
N VAL A 66 -10.37 15.65 -10.66
CA VAL A 66 -11.75 16.15 -10.51
C VAL A 66 -12.04 16.59 -9.07
N LEU A 67 -11.56 15.85 -8.07
CA LEU A 67 -11.72 16.21 -6.67
C LEU A 67 -10.73 17.28 -6.19
N GLY A 68 -9.66 17.54 -6.94
CA GLY A 68 -8.60 18.47 -6.54
C GLY A 68 -7.80 17.96 -5.34
N TRP A 69 -7.69 16.64 -5.19
CA TRP A 69 -7.17 15.98 -3.99
C TRP A 69 -5.68 15.60 -4.06
N TRP A 70 -4.97 15.97 -5.14
CA TRP A 70 -3.53 15.69 -5.28
C TRP A 70 -2.70 16.06 -4.04
N LYS A 71 -2.70 17.34 -3.65
CA LYS A 71 -1.97 17.77 -2.43
C LYS A 71 -2.59 17.20 -1.17
N THR A 72 -3.92 17.10 -1.13
CA THR A 72 -4.69 16.60 0.01
C THR A 72 -4.28 15.19 0.42
N ILE A 73 -4.06 14.28 -0.55
CA ILE A 73 -3.66 12.91 -0.24
C ILE A 73 -2.15 12.75 0.00
N GLY A 74 -1.35 13.78 -0.27
CA GLY A 74 0.10 13.76 0.01
C GLY A 74 1.03 13.85 -1.18
N PHE A 75 0.57 14.34 -2.34
CA PHE A 75 1.50 14.80 -3.38
C PHE A 75 2.11 16.13 -2.97
N THR A 76 2.96 16.06 -1.94
CA THR A 76 3.60 17.18 -1.24
C THR A 76 5.09 16.86 -1.07
N LYS A 77 5.84 17.83 -0.51
CA LYS A 77 7.24 17.60 -0.16
C LYS A 77 7.34 16.69 1.06
N MET A 78 8.38 15.86 1.08
CA MET A 78 8.68 14.99 2.22
C MET A 78 9.20 15.81 3.41
N ASN A 79 8.93 15.33 4.62
CA ASN A 79 9.58 15.82 5.83
C ASN A 79 11.09 15.59 5.73
N PRO A 80 11.94 16.59 6.00
CA PRO A 80 13.39 16.46 5.90
C PRO A 80 13.94 15.27 6.71
N GLY A 81 14.80 14.47 6.10
CA GLY A 81 15.44 13.33 6.75
C GLY A 81 14.55 12.11 7.00
N SER A 82 13.27 12.14 6.62
CA SER A 82 12.33 11.02 6.78
C SER A 82 12.56 9.86 5.80
N ILE A 83 13.24 10.11 4.67
CA ILE A 83 13.48 9.10 3.62
C ILE A 83 14.27 7.89 4.11
N LYS A 84 15.14 8.05 5.12
CA LYS A 84 15.94 6.95 5.69
C LYS A 84 15.09 5.86 6.34
N PHE A 85 13.85 6.17 6.74
CA PHE A 85 12.93 5.17 7.30
C PHE A 85 12.35 4.23 6.23
N LEU A 86 12.57 4.53 4.95
CA LEU A 86 12.25 3.61 3.85
C LEU A 86 13.36 2.58 3.60
N LEU A 87 14.59 2.87 4.04
CA LEU A 87 15.77 2.09 3.70
C LEU A 87 15.69 0.62 4.18
N PRO A 88 15.25 0.30 5.42
CA PRO A 88 15.16 -1.11 5.84
C PRO A 88 14.22 -1.94 4.96
N ILE A 89 13.11 -1.34 4.51
CA ILE A 89 12.10 -1.99 3.68
C ILE A 89 12.66 -2.18 2.26
N PHE A 90 13.33 -1.16 1.73
CA PHE A 90 13.99 -1.24 0.42
C PHE A 90 15.08 -2.32 0.41
N ILE A 91 15.92 -2.37 1.45
CA ILE A 91 16.95 -3.40 1.60
C ILE A 91 16.30 -4.79 1.61
N LEU A 92 15.23 -4.99 2.39
CA LEU A 92 14.53 -6.27 2.43
C LEU A 92 13.94 -6.65 1.07
N ALA A 93 13.38 -5.69 0.32
CA ALA A 93 12.92 -5.92 -1.05
C ALA A 93 14.06 -6.31 -2.00
N MET A 94 15.23 -5.69 -1.89
CA MET A 94 16.40 -6.09 -2.69
C MET A 94 16.93 -7.46 -2.28
N LEU A 95 16.93 -7.79 -0.99
CA LEU A 95 17.31 -9.12 -0.51
C LEU A 95 16.38 -10.20 -1.08
N MET A 96 15.07 -9.96 -1.12
CA MET A 96 14.13 -10.90 -1.77
C MET A 96 14.46 -11.13 -3.24
N LEU A 97 14.82 -10.06 -3.98
CA LEU A 97 15.19 -10.17 -5.39
C LEU A 97 16.54 -10.90 -5.59
N ILE A 98 17.52 -10.65 -4.72
CA ILE A 98 18.79 -11.39 -4.70
C ILE A 98 18.54 -12.87 -4.39
N THR A 99 17.69 -13.18 -3.42
CA THR A 99 17.30 -14.57 -3.11
C THR A 99 16.60 -15.22 -4.30
N ALA A 100 15.70 -14.53 -4.98
CA ALA A 100 15.05 -15.04 -6.19
C ALA A 100 16.07 -15.36 -7.29
N TRP A 101 17.08 -14.50 -7.47
CA TRP A 101 18.17 -14.76 -8.41
C TRP A 101 19.02 -15.97 -8.00
N MET A 102 19.39 -16.08 -6.72
CA MET A 102 20.22 -17.19 -6.21
C MET A 102 19.51 -18.54 -6.24
N LEU A 103 18.19 -18.55 -6.04
CA LEU A 103 17.40 -19.78 -6.02
C LEU A 103 16.93 -20.21 -7.42
N ASN A 104 17.01 -19.34 -8.43
CA ASN A 104 16.63 -19.71 -9.79
C ASN A 104 17.59 -20.78 -10.35
N ASP A 105 17.11 -22.01 -10.51
CA ASP A 105 17.88 -23.15 -11.02
C ASP A 105 17.86 -23.27 -12.55
N ASN A 106 16.89 -22.61 -13.20
CA ASN A 106 16.76 -22.61 -14.64
C ASN A 106 17.78 -21.68 -15.29
N GLN A 107 18.83 -22.27 -15.86
CA GLN A 107 19.93 -21.58 -16.56
C GLN A 107 19.50 -20.85 -17.84
N GLN A 108 18.30 -21.10 -18.37
CA GLN A 108 17.77 -20.39 -19.53
C GLN A 108 17.16 -19.02 -19.15
N ASN A 109 16.87 -18.80 -17.87
CA ASN A 109 16.34 -17.52 -17.41
C ASN A 109 17.44 -16.45 -17.43
N TRP A 110 17.10 -15.27 -17.94
CA TRP A 110 17.99 -14.11 -18.01
C TRP A 110 18.34 -13.57 -16.62
N PHE A 111 17.35 -13.49 -15.71
CA PHE A 111 17.54 -13.00 -14.34
C PHE A 111 16.37 -13.46 -13.46
N ALA A 112 16.62 -14.02 -12.27
CA ALA A 112 15.62 -14.22 -11.20
C ALA A 112 14.24 -14.75 -11.65
N GLY A 113 14.20 -15.74 -12.56
CA GLY A 113 12.95 -16.30 -13.10
C GLY A 113 12.42 -15.65 -14.38
N PHE A 114 12.94 -14.49 -14.79
CA PHE A 114 12.57 -13.78 -16.02
C PHE A 114 13.29 -14.35 -17.23
N SER A 115 12.59 -14.56 -18.34
CA SER A 115 13.17 -15.02 -19.60
C SER A 115 13.86 -13.90 -20.38
N SER A 116 13.52 -12.63 -20.10
CA SER A 116 14.13 -11.47 -20.74
C SER A 116 14.13 -10.22 -19.85
N SER A 117 14.92 -9.21 -20.22
CA SER A 117 14.89 -7.90 -19.56
C SER A 117 13.56 -7.16 -19.77
N SER A 118 12.85 -7.42 -20.89
CA SER A 118 11.56 -6.79 -21.14
C SER A 118 10.49 -7.28 -20.16
N GLU A 119 10.45 -8.58 -19.84
CA GLU A 119 9.55 -9.12 -18.83
C GLU A 119 9.79 -8.48 -17.46
N PHE A 120 11.07 -8.35 -17.08
CA PHE A 120 11.48 -7.70 -15.83
C PHE A 120 10.94 -6.27 -15.73
N PHE A 121 11.21 -5.44 -16.74
CA PHE A 121 10.80 -4.03 -16.69
C PHE A 121 9.30 -3.83 -16.85
N ILE A 122 8.62 -4.67 -17.64
CA ILE A 122 7.16 -4.60 -17.76
C ILE A 122 6.52 -4.97 -16.42
N LEU A 123 6.94 -6.07 -15.79
CA LEU A 123 6.38 -6.46 -14.49
C LEU A 123 6.68 -5.40 -13.42
N LEU A 124 7.89 -4.83 -13.40
CA LEU A 124 8.23 -3.74 -12.49
C LEU A 124 7.30 -2.54 -12.69
N LEU A 125 7.03 -2.15 -13.94
CA LEU A 125 6.11 -1.05 -14.23
C LEU A 125 4.68 -1.37 -13.78
N VAL A 126 4.20 -2.59 -14.02
CA VAL A 126 2.88 -3.06 -13.56
C VAL A 126 2.77 -2.94 -12.04
N MET A 127 3.79 -3.37 -11.29
CA MET A 127 3.80 -3.32 -9.83
C MET A 127 3.96 -1.89 -9.29
N LEU A 128 4.71 -1.01 -9.97
CA LEU A 128 4.77 0.41 -9.63
C LEU A 128 3.42 1.11 -9.81
N ILE A 129 2.68 0.76 -10.88
CA ILE A 129 1.31 1.27 -11.08
C ILE A 129 0.37 0.70 -10.01
N LEU A 130 0.49 -0.59 -9.67
CA LEU A 130 -0.25 -1.20 -8.56
C LEU A 130 0.00 -0.43 -7.25
N GLY A 131 1.27 -0.23 -6.87
CA GLY A 131 1.64 0.55 -5.69
C GLY A 131 1.12 1.99 -5.72
N PHE A 132 1.13 2.65 -6.89
CA PHE A 132 0.48 3.96 -7.07
C PHE A 132 -1.02 3.89 -6.79
N THR A 133 -1.73 2.90 -7.34
CA THR A 133 -3.17 2.76 -7.18
C THR A 133 -3.56 2.42 -5.75
N GLU A 134 -2.94 1.41 -5.15
CA GLU A 134 -3.27 0.95 -3.81
C GLU A 134 -2.90 1.98 -2.75
N GLU A 135 -1.70 2.53 -2.76
CA GLU A 135 -1.36 3.58 -1.80
C GLU A 135 -2.23 4.82 -2.01
N GLY A 136 -2.49 5.21 -3.26
CA GLY A 136 -3.38 6.33 -3.58
C GLY A 136 -4.80 6.16 -3.03
N ILE A 137 -5.35 4.94 -3.10
CA ILE A 137 -6.68 4.62 -2.56
C ILE A 137 -6.64 4.49 -1.03
N PHE A 138 -5.73 3.69 -0.47
CA PHE A 138 -5.76 3.31 0.95
C PHE A 138 -5.01 4.28 1.88
N ARG A 139 -3.85 4.80 1.47
CA ARG A 139 -3.01 5.76 2.25
C ARG A 139 -3.21 7.20 1.79
N GLY A 140 -3.89 7.39 0.67
CA GLY A 140 -4.33 8.67 0.16
C GLY A 140 -5.78 8.95 0.51
N ILE A 141 -6.70 8.45 -0.32
CA ILE A 141 -8.15 8.76 -0.28
C ILE A 141 -8.80 8.28 1.03
N LEU A 142 -8.66 7.00 1.37
CA LEU A 142 -9.21 6.43 2.60
C LEU A 142 -8.58 7.05 3.84
N PHE A 143 -7.26 7.19 3.85
CA PHE A 143 -6.53 7.79 4.96
C PHE A 143 -6.98 9.24 5.22
N TYR A 144 -7.16 10.02 4.16
CA TYR A 144 -7.74 11.36 4.21
C TYR A 144 -9.17 11.35 4.77
N GLY A 145 -10.02 10.45 4.26
CA GLY A 145 -11.39 10.27 4.73
C GLY A 145 -11.47 9.92 6.21
N LEU A 146 -10.71 8.91 6.66
CA LEU A 146 -10.62 8.47 8.04
C LEU A 146 -10.08 9.59 8.94
N GLY A 147 -9.00 10.27 8.53
CA GLY A 147 -8.40 11.37 9.28
C GLY A 147 -9.30 12.59 9.46
N SER A 148 -10.42 12.68 8.74
CA SER A 148 -11.45 13.71 8.95
C SER A 148 -12.36 13.44 10.15
N LYS A 149 -12.38 12.21 10.67
CA LYS A 149 -13.29 11.77 11.76
C LYS A 149 -12.56 11.12 12.93
N PHE A 150 -11.40 10.52 12.70
CA PHE A 150 -10.70 9.70 13.68
C PHE A 150 -9.35 10.29 14.10
N THR A 151 -8.80 9.80 15.21
CA THR A 151 -7.45 10.15 15.65
C THR A 151 -6.40 9.55 14.70
N PRO A 152 -5.14 10.02 14.73
CA PRO A 152 -4.07 9.46 13.92
C PRO A 152 -3.89 7.95 14.10
N LEU A 153 -3.95 7.45 15.34
CA LEU A 153 -3.83 6.02 15.63
C LEU A 153 -4.95 5.21 14.96
N TYR A 154 -6.21 5.62 15.14
CA TYR A 154 -7.35 4.94 14.52
C TYR A 154 -7.32 5.04 12.99
N THR A 155 -6.84 6.15 12.44
CA THR A 155 -6.67 6.31 10.99
C THR A 155 -5.67 5.28 10.44
N VAL A 156 -4.54 5.10 11.13
CA VAL A 156 -3.53 4.09 10.78
C VAL A 156 -4.11 2.67 10.88
N LEU A 157 -4.73 2.34 12.01
CA LEU A 157 -5.29 1.00 12.25
C LEU A 157 -6.39 0.64 11.27
N LEU A 158 -7.38 1.53 11.08
CA LEU A 158 -8.51 1.29 10.18
C LEU A 158 -8.06 1.20 8.72
N SER A 159 -7.13 2.05 8.27
CA SER A 159 -6.56 1.96 6.93
C SER A 159 -5.86 0.61 6.69
N ALA A 160 -5.07 0.14 7.66
CA ALA A 160 -4.39 -1.14 7.59
C ALA A 160 -5.36 -2.35 7.55
N VAL A 161 -6.37 -2.34 8.43
CA VAL A 161 -7.39 -3.40 8.48
C VAL A 161 -8.19 -3.45 7.18
N ILE A 162 -8.68 -2.30 6.69
CA ILE A 162 -9.46 -2.25 5.45
C ILE A 162 -8.62 -2.72 4.26
N PHE A 163 -7.34 -2.32 4.19
CA PHE A 163 -6.41 -2.78 3.16
C PHE A 163 -6.17 -4.29 3.20
N GLY A 164 -5.92 -4.85 4.39
CA GLY A 164 -5.78 -6.29 4.57
C GLY A 164 -7.04 -7.03 4.14
N LEU A 165 -8.21 -6.65 4.67
CA LEU A 165 -9.49 -7.31 4.36
C LEU A 165 -9.89 -7.21 2.90
N PHE A 166 -9.49 -6.15 2.19
CA PHE A 166 -9.75 -6.01 0.75
C PHE A 166 -9.21 -7.20 -0.05
N HIS A 167 -8.10 -7.81 0.38
CA HIS A 167 -7.47 -8.94 -0.30
C HIS A 167 -8.29 -10.23 -0.26
N TYR A 168 -9.32 -10.34 0.59
CA TYR A 168 -10.25 -11.49 0.52
C TYR A 168 -11.02 -11.55 -0.80
N ILE A 169 -11.04 -10.48 -1.59
CA ILE A 169 -11.55 -10.47 -2.96
C ILE A 169 -10.86 -11.53 -3.84
N ASN A 170 -9.62 -11.90 -3.53
CA ASN A 170 -8.86 -12.90 -4.28
C ASN A 170 -9.45 -14.32 -4.18
N ILE A 171 -10.28 -14.60 -3.17
CA ILE A 171 -11.04 -15.87 -3.09
C ILE A 171 -12.00 -15.97 -4.28
N LEU A 172 -12.61 -14.86 -4.67
CA LEU A 172 -13.50 -14.81 -5.84
C LEU A 172 -12.74 -15.06 -7.15
N ALA A 173 -11.44 -14.77 -7.16
CA ALA A 173 -10.52 -15.09 -8.25
C ALA A 173 -9.89 -16.50 -8.11
N GLY A 174 -10.47 -17.38 -7.30
CA GLY A 174 -10.10 -18.79 -7.20
C GLY A 174 -8.93 -19.11 -6.25
N LYS A 175 -8.43 -18.14 -5.47
CA LYS A 175 -7.36 -18.41 -4.50
C LYS A 175 -7.89 -19.19 -3.27
N PRO A 176 -7.13 -20.18 -2.75
CA PRO A 176 -7.53 -20.92 -1.54
C PRO A 176 -7.67 -20.00 -0.32
N PHE A 177 -8.70 -20.24 0.49
CA PHE A 177 -9.00 -19.44 1.68
C PHE A 177 -7.82 -19.30 2.64
N ALA A 178 -7.09 -20.39 2.93
CA ALA A 178 -5.94 -20.37 3.83
C ALA A 178 -4.80 -19.48 3.30
N ALA A 179 -4.43 -19.67 2.02
CA ALA A 179 -3.42 -18.85 1.37
C ALA A 179 -3.81 -17.36 1.32
N THR A 180 -5.08 -17.06 1.03
CA THR A 180 -5.59 -15.68 1.07
C THR A 180 -5.60 -15.11 2.50
N SER A 181 -5.89 -15.91 3.52
CA SER A 181 -5.83 -15.46 4.91
C SER A 181 -4.42 -15.04 5.33
N TYR A 182 -3.39 -15.78 4.89
CA TYR A 182 -1.99 -15.39 5.09
C TYR A 182 -1.65 -14.09 4.34
N GLN A 183 -2.12 -13.93 3.11
CA GLN A 183 -2.00 -12.68 2.36
C GLN A 183 -2.65 -11.50 3.10
N VAL A 184 -3.83 -11.69 3.70
CA VAL A 184 -4.54 -10.66 4.47
C VAL A 184 -3.75 -10.24 5.71
N ILE A 185 -3.17 -11.19 6.46
CA ILE A 185 -2.33 -10.90 7.63
C ILE A 185 -1.08 -10.11 7.22
N HIS A 186 -0.42 -10.55 6.14
CA HIS A 186 0.73 -9.87 5.56
C HIS A 186 0.38 -8.44 5.14
N ALA A 187 -0.68 -8.28 4.34
CA ALA A 187 -1.14 -6.98 3.84
C ALA A 187 -1.56 -6.05 4.99
N MET A 188 -2.18 -6.56 6.05
CA MET A 188 -2.51 -5.76 7.23
C MET A 188 -1.26 -5.27 7.96
N GLY A 189 -0.24 -6.12 8.16
CA GLY A 189 1.01 -5.75 8.81
C GLY A 189 1.82 -4.72 8.01
N MET A 190 2.02 -4.97 6.71
CA MET A 190 2.64 -3.99 5.80
C MET A 190 1.81 -2.72 5.68
N GLY A 191 0.49 -2.86 5.72
CA GLY A 191 -0.42 -1.74 5.64
C GLY A 191 -0.37 -0.81 6.84
N PHE A 192 -0.16 -1.37 8.03
CA PHE A 192 0.09 -0.61 9.26
C PHE A 192 1.44 0.12 9.20
N LEU A 193 2.48 -0.54 8.68
CA LEU A 193 3.79 0.06 8.45
C LEU A 193 3.71 1.25 7.48
N TYR A 194 3.12 1.07 6.29
CA TYR A 194 2.99 2.16 5.31
C TYR A 194 2.09 3.29 5.80
N ALA A 195 1.02 3.00 6.53
CA ALA A 195 0.19 4.02 7.15
C ALA A 195 0.96 4.84 8.21
N SER A 196 1.81 4.19 9.01
CA SER A 196 2.70 4.87 9.96
C SER A 196 3.77 5.72 9.26
N LEU A 197 4.36 5.19 8.19
CA LEU A 197 5.29 5.93 7.33
C LEU A 197 4.63 7.13 6.66
N ARG A 198 3.36 7.01 6.25
CA ARG A 198 2.62 8.10 5.61
C ARG A 198 2.51 9.31 6.52
N LEU A 199 2.24 9.09 7.81
CA LEU A 199 2.26 10.14 8.83
C LEU A 199 3.67 10.70 9.03
N HIS A 200 4.68 9.83 9.14
CA HIS A 200 6.04 10.25 9.40
C HIS A 200 6.68 11.05 8.26
N ILE A 201 6.48 10.62 7.02
CA ILE A 201 7.10 11.19 5.81
C ILE A 201 6.34 12.41 5.32
N GLY A 202 5.03 12.52 5.56
CA GLY A 202 4.22 13.65 5.12
C GLY A 202 3.89 13.66 3.62
N ALA A 203 4.51 12.79 2.82
CA ALA A 203 4.26 12.60 1.39
C ALA A 203 3.90 11.14 1.06
N ILE A 204 3.14 10.94 -0.03
CA ILE A 204 2.65 9.61 -0.44
C ILE A 204 3.47 8.96 -1.57
N TRP A 205 4.05 9.76 -2.47
CA TRP A 205 4.77 9.24 -3.64
C TRP A 205 5.96 8.32 -3.32
N PRO A 206 6.73 8.48 -2.22
CA PRO A 206 7.80 7.53 -1.91
C PRO A 206 7.25 6.17 -1.48
N LEU A 207 6.08 6.16 -0.83
CA LEU A 207 5.42 4.93 -0.39
C LEU A 207 4.86 4.17 -1.60
N MET A 208 4.30 4.87 -2.59
CA MET A 208 3.83 4.28 -3.84
C MET A 208 4.96 3.52 -4.55
N ILE A 209 6.13 4.15 -4.69
CA ILE A 209 7.30 3.54 -5.33
C ILE A 209 7.79 2.34 -4.50
N LEU A 210 7.93 2.51 -3.19
CA LEU A 210 8.43 1.45 -2.32
C LEU A 210 7.48 0.25 -2.27
N HIS A 211 6.16 0.47 -2.26
CA HIS A 211 5.17 -0.60 -2.29
C HIS A 211 5.25 -1.36 -3.62
N GLY A 212 5.34 -0.67 -4.75
CA GLY A 212 5.51 -1.34 -6.04
C GLY A 212 6.82 -2.15 -6.13
N ILE A 213 7.92 -1.65 -5.57
CA ILE A 213 9.18 -2.40 -5.48
C ILE A 213 9.04 -3.61 -4.55
N TRP A 214 8.36 -3.46 -3.42
CA TRP A 214 8.10 -4.55 -2.50
C TRP A 214 7.32 -5.69 -3.16
N ASP A 215 6.20 -5.37 -3.82
CA ASP A 215 5.36 -6.34 -4.51
C ASP A 215 6.08 -6.99 -5.68
N PHE A 216 6.83 -6.21 -6.46
CA PHE A 216 7.68 -6.73 -7.53
C PHE A 216 8.68 -7.77 -7.02
N SER A 217 9.42 -7.45 -5.96
CA SER A 217 10.42 -8.35 -5.38
C SER A 217 9.78 -9.60 -4.76
N LEU A 218 8.70 -9.43 -4.00
CA LEU A 218 8.01 -10.54 -3.34
C LEU A 218 7.36 -11.47 -4.38
N PHE A 219 6.68 -10.92 -5.39
CA PHE A 219 6.04 -11.70 -6.45
C PHE A 219 7.08 -12.49 -7.26
N THR A 220 8.23 -11.88 -7.56
CA THR A 220 9.35 -12.55 -8.24
C THR A 220 9.87 -13.72 -7.41
N LEU A 221 10.17 -13.50 -6.12
CA LEU A 221 10.66 -14.54 -5.22
C LEU A 221 9.66 -15.70 -5.09
N VAL A 222 8.38 -15.40 -4.85
CA VAL A 222 7.34 -16.44 -4.72
C VAL A 222 7.18 -17.21 -6.02
N THR A 223 7.31 -16.57 -7.19
CA THR A 223 7.24 -17.25 -8.49
C THR A 223 8.40 -18.22 -8.69
N VAL A 224 9.64 -17.80 -8.42
CA VAL A 224 10.83 -18.68 -8.51
C VAL A 224 10.70 -19.87 -7.57
N LEU A 225 10.27 -19.63 -6.33
CA LEU A 225 10.06 -20.71 -5.36
C LEU A 225 8.97 -21.69 -5.79
N ALA A 226 7.91 -21.21 -6.44
CA ALA A 226 6.87 -22.07 -6.98
C ALA A 226 7.36 -22.90 -8.18
N GLN A 227 8.22 -22.33 -9.03
CA GLN A 227 8.83 -23.03 -10.18
C GLN A 227 9.75 -24.17 -9.73
N ASN A 228 10.57 -23.96 -8.68
CA ASN A 228 11.49 -24.98 -8.19
C ASN A 228 10.80 -26.13 -7.45
N ASN A 229 9.59 -25.93 -6.93
CA ASN A 229 8.87 -26.89 -6.08
C ASN A 229 7.69 -27.56 -6.81
N GLN A 230 7.78 -27.75 -8.14
CA GLN A 230 6.74 -28.47 -8.89
C GLN A 230 6.50 -29.87 -8.30
N GLY A 231 5.34 -30.06 -7.65
CA GLY A 231 4.93 -31.30 -6.98
C GLY A 231 4.55 -31.18 -5.50
N ALA A 232 4.67 -30.01 -4.88
CA ALA A 232 4.56 -29.82 -3.43
C ALA A 232 3.55 -28.73 -3.01
N THR A 233 2.27 -28.93 -3.31
CA THR A 233 1.16 -27.98 -2.97
C THR A 233 1.05 -27.68 -1.47
N GLU A 234 1.41 -28.64 -0.60
CA GLU A 234 1.42 -28.43 0.87
C GLU A 234 2.55 -27.49 1.32
N HIS A 235 3.72 -27.58 0.67
CA HIS A 235 4.89 -26.77 1.00
C HIS A 235 4.71 -25.29 0.61
N ILE A 236 3.97 -25.00 -0.46
CA ILE A 236 3.62 -23.62 -0.86
C ILE A 236 2.74 -22.95 0.19
N THR A 237 1.78 -23.69 0.77
CA THR A 237 0.90 -23.17 1.83
C THR A 237 1.69 -22.91 3.11
N GLN A 238 2.60 -23.81 3.51
CA GLN A 238 3.50 -23.59 4.65
C GLN A 238 4.47 -22.43 4.42
N PHE A 239 5.03 -22.28 3.21
CA PHE A 239 5.88 -21.14 2.86
C PHE A 239 5.11 -19.82 2.92
N SER A 240 3.87 -19.80 2.43
CA SER A 240 2.99 -18.63 2.53
C SER A 240 2.64 -18.28 3.99
N ALA A 241 2.45 -19.28 4.85
CA ALA A 241 2.18 -19.11 6.27
C ALA A 241 3.39 -18.54 7.03
N LEU A 242 4.57 -19.14 6.83
CA LEU A 242 5.82 -18.69 7.42
C LEU A 242 6.19 -17.30 6.91
N GLY A 243 6.04 -17.04 5.61
CA GLY A 243 6.27 -15.73 5.00
C GLY A 243 5.34 -14.65 5.53
N ALA A 244 4.05 -14.94 5.72
CA ALA A 244 3.11 -13.98 6.29
C ALA A 244 3.48 -13.58 7.72
N GLY A 245 3.82 -14.54 8.59
CA GLY A 245 4.27 -14.25 9.95
C GLY A 245 5.62 -13.54 9.99
N ALA A 246 6.59 -14.02 9.22
CA ALA A 246 7.96 -13.50 9.17
C ALA A 246 8.04 -12.08 8.62
N VAL A 247 7.06 -11.63 7.82
CA VAL A 247 6.99 -10.25 7.36
C VAL A 247 6.05 -9.40 8.21
N ALA A 248 4.85 -9.90 8.56
CA ALA A 248 3.87 -9.09 9.27
C ALA A 248 4.40 -8.67 10.65
N PHE A 249 5.10 -9.54 11.38
CA PHE A 249 5.60 -9.22 12.71
C PHE A 249 6.70 -8.13 12.69
N PRO A 250 7.76 -8.23 11.86
CA PRO A 250 8.69 -7.12 11.68
C PRO A 250 8.04 -5.84 11.16
N ALA A 251 7.09 -5.95 10.22
CA ALA A 251 6.39 -4.78 9.69
C ALA A 251 5.59 -4.04 10.77
N ILE A 252 4.84 -4.78 11.59
CA ILE A 252 4.09 -4.22 12.72
C ILE A 252 5.06 -3.59 13.73
N SER A 253 6.13 -4.30 14.09
CA SER A 253 7.12 -3.83 15.06
C SER A 253 7.78 -2.54 14.60
N TYR A 254 8.20 -2.48 13.34
CA TYR A 254 8.81 -1.28 12.75
C TYR A 254 7.79 -0.15 12.58
N GLY A 255 6.54 -0.48 12.22
CA GLY A 255 5.43 0.47 12.16
C GLY A 255 5.16 1.11 13.53
N ILE A 256 5.18 0.32 14.62
CA ILE A 256 5.00 0.82 15.99
C ILE A 256 6.12 1.80 16.32
N PHE A 257 7.37 1.44 16.02
CA PHE A 257 8.52 2.32 16.20
C PHE A 257 8.38 3.63 15.43
N ILE A 258 7.98 3.59 14.16
CA ILE A 258 7.79 4.78 13.31
C ILE A 258 6.65 5.64 13.85
N TYR A 259 5.49 5.05 14.18
CA TYR A 259 4.36 5.76 14.74
C TYR A 259 4.72 6.43 16.06
N TRP A 260 5.41 5.72 16.95
CA TRP A 260 5.91 6.26 18.22
C TRP A 260 6.87 7.43 18.01
N HIS A 261 7.81 7.29 17.07
CA HIS A 261 8.78 8.33 16.73
C HIS A 261 8.08 9.58 16.18
N TRP A 262 7.10 9.40 15.28
CA TRP A 262 6.25 10.47 14.78
C TRP A 262 5.44 11.14 15.91
N HIS A 263 4.80 10.36 16.77
CA HIS A 263 3.98 10.88 17.86
C HIS A 263 4.80 11.73 18.84
N LYS A 264 6.00 11.28 19.23
CA LYS A 264 6.89 12.05 20.10
C LYS A 264 7.33 13.37 19.47
N THR A 265 7.76 13.34 18.21
CA THR A 265 8.24 14.54 17.51
C THR A 265 7.11 15.57 17.35
N HIS A 266 5.90 15.13 17.01
CA HIS A 266 4.72 16.00 16.88
C HIS A 266 4.26 16.58 18.22
N HIS A 267 4.29 15.77 19.29
CA HIS A 267 3.99 16.26 20.64
C HIS A 267 4.99 17.36 21.07
N ILE A 268 6.29 17.18 20.83
CA ILE A 268 7.30 18.20 21.18
C ILE A 268 7.09 19.50 20.39
N MET A 269 6.80 19.41 19.08
CA MET A 269 6.57 20.60 18.25
C MET A 269 5.32 21.38 18.68
N THR A 270 4.23 20.69 19.00
CA THR A 270 2.99 21.33 19.48
C THR A 270 3.19 22.03 20.83
N GLN A 271 3.92 21.41 21.77
CA GLN A 271 4.27 22.05 23.04
C GLN A 271 5.18 23.28 22.87
N ARG A 272 6.19 23.21 21.99
CA ARG A 272 7.06 24.36 21.68
C ARG A 272 6.29 25.52 21.04
N LYS A 273 5.39 25.24 20.09
CA LYS A 273 4.51 26.27 19.50
C LYS A 273 3.63 26.93 20.57
N LYS A 274 3.05 26.13 21.47
CA LYS A 274 2.24 26.63 22.59
C LYS A 274 3.07 27.51 23.53
N PHE A 275 4.27 27.09 23.92
CA PHE A 275 5.18 27.87 24.76
C PHE A 275 5.62 29.18 24.11
N ASN A 276 6.00 29.15 22.83
CA ASN A 276 6.40 30.35 22.09
C ASN A 276 5.23 31.32 21.88
N CYS A 277 4.00 30.82 21.69
CA CYS A 277 2.79 31.66 21.63
C CYS A 277 2.49 32.34 22.96
N ILE A 278 2.62 31.63 24.08
CA ILE A 278 2.49 32.21 25.44
C ILE A 278 3.56 33.29 25.66
N ARG A 279 4.77 33.09 25.12
CA ARG A 279 5.87 34.05 25.23
C ARG A 279 5.70 35.27 24.29
N SER A 280 4.96 35.15 23.18
CA SER A 280 4.96 36.17 22.12
C SER A 280 3.82 37.18 22.17
N ASN A 281 2.67 36.91 22.80
CA ASN A 281 1.49 37.81 22.82
C ASN A 281 0.80 37.75 24.21
N ASN A 282 0.47 38.83 24.94
CA ASN A 282 -0.12 40.10 24.49
C ASN A 282 -0.95 39.88 23.22
N GLU A 283 -2.16 39.36 23.41
CA GLU A 283 -3.27 39.26 22.46
C GLU A 283 -2.92 38.72 21.07
N TYR A 284 -3.31 37.48 20.75
CA TYR A 284 -4.16 37.20 19.58
C TYR A 284 -4.67 35.76 19.69
N SER A 285 -6.00 35.66 19.75
CA SER A 285 -6.79 34.44 19.73
C SER A 285 -6.27 33.40 18.73
N PHE A 286 -5.98 32.18 19.21
CA PHE A 286 -5.93 30.99 18.37
C PHE A 286 -6.85 29.89 18.92
N TYR A 287 -8.15 30.16 18.86
CA TYR A 287 -9.17 29.14 18.60
C TYR A 287 -10.01 29.56 17.38
N GLY A 288 -9.34 29.91 16.28
CA GLY A 288 -9.99 29.87 14.98
C GLY A 288 -10.28 28.41 14.63
N ASN A 289 -11.55 28.11 14.35
CA ASN A 289 -12.11 26.83 13.90
C ASN A 289 -11.36 26.22 12.69
N THR A 290 -10.12 25.80 12.88
CA THR A 290 -9.43 24.91 11.94
C THR A 290 -9.99 23.51 12.21
N PRO A 291 -10.67 22.89 11.23
CA PRO A 291 -11.19 21.54 11.41
C PRO A 291 -10.04 20.63 11.84
N ILE A 292 -10.31 19.68 12.74
CA ILE A 292 -9.36 18.64 13.24
C ILE A 292 -8.50 18.07 12.09
N PHE A 293 -9.11 18.01 10.91
CA PHE A 293 -8.55 17.68 9.61
C PHE A 293 -7.19 18.34 9.24
N HIS A 294 -6.90 19.59 9.65
CA HIS A 294 -5.65 20.29 9.29
C HIS A 294 -4.49 20.13 10.28
N ARG A 295 -4.67 19.44 11.42
CA ARG A 295 -3.64 19.41 12.48
C ARG A 295 -2.51 18.39 12.29
N TRP A 296 -2.67 17.41 11.39
CA TRP A 296 -1.72 16.29 11.26
C TRP A 296 -1.14 16.11 9.86
N PHE A 297 -1.74 16.72 8.83
CA PHE A 297 -1.34 16.58 7.44
C PHE A 297 -0.39 17.69 6.95
N ILE A 298 -0.08 18.68 7.81
CA ILE A 298 0.80 19.83 7.53
C ILE A 298 1.94 19.86 8.56
#